data_AF-Q8GBJ8-F1
#
_entry.id   AF-Q8GBJ8-F1
#
_cell.length_a   1.000
_cell.length_b   1.000
_cell.length_c   1.000
_cell.angle_alpha   90.00
_cell.angle_beta   90.00
_cell.angle_gamma   90.00
#
_symmetry.space_group_name_H-M   'P 1'
#
loop_
_entity.id
_entity.type
_entity.pdbx_description
1 polymer ?
#
loop_
_entity_poly.entity_id
_entity_poly.type
_entity_poly.pdbx_seq_one_letter_code
_entity_poly.pdbx_strand_id
1 'polypeptide(L)'
;YSCVRSLMGRYADFSTITRESLAYALRCLGLTHDVATFDRIMAKYLHLDLYPDANATLTALKGRKLAILSNGSSDMLNALVRNSGLDRVLDATISIDAKRMFKPHPDAYSLIEERLGTPPADVLF
;
A
#
# COMPACT_ATOMS: atom_id res chain seq x y z
N TYR A 1 7.58 1.10 -12.15
CA TYR A 1 6.44 0.50 -12.88
C TYR A 1 5.11 1.21 -12.61
N SER A 2 4.73 1.53 -11.37
CA SER A 2 3.47 2.23 -11.05
C SER A 2 3.30 3.59 -11.73
N CYS A 3 4.32 4.47 -11.69
CA CYS A 3 4.24 5.78 -12.35
C CYS A 3 4.11 5.66 -13.87
N VAL A 4 4.91 4.79 -14.50
CA VAL A 4 4.88 4.57 -15.95
C VAL A 4 3.52 4.00 -16.39
N ARG A 5 2.98 3.00 -15.67
CA ARG A 5 1.66 2.42 -15.98
C ARG A 5 0.51 3.42 -15.79
N SER A 6 0.59 4.28 -14.78
CA SER A 6 -0.38 5.37 -14.59
C SER A 6 -0.35 6.37 -15.74
N LEU A 7 0.85 6.82 -16.12
CA LEU A 7 1.05 7.76 -17.22
C LEU A 7 0.63 7.16 -18.58
N MET A 8 0.71 5.83 -18.74
CA MET A 8 0.23 5.11 -19.93
C MET A 8 -1.27 4.80 -19.90
N GLY A 9 -2.00 5.13 -18.82
CA GLY A 9 -3.41 4.78 -18.65
C GLY A 9 -3.68 3.27 -18.55
N ARG A 10 -2.67 2.46 -18.21
CA ARG A 10 -2.76 0.99 -18.15
C ARG A 10 -2.69 0.51 -16.71
N TYR A 11 -3.72 0.84 -15.94
CA TYR A 11 -3.84 0.41 -14.55
C TYR A 11 -3.75 -1.13 -14.43
N ALA A 12 -2.88 -1.59 -13.56
CA ALA A 12 -2.88 -2.91 -12.97
C ALA A 12 -2.77 -2.72 -11.46
N ASP A 13 -3.38 -3.61 -10.68
CA ASP A 13 -3.29 -3.51 -9.23
C ASP A 13 -1.82 -3.64 -8.75
N PHE A 14 -1.56 -3.19 -7.53
CA PHE A 14 -0.20 -3.16 -7.01
C PHE A 14 0.41 -4.56 -6.80
N SER A 15 -0.40 -5.59 -6.56
CA SER A 15 0.09 -6.97 -6.44
C SER A 15 0.67 -7.45 -7.76
N THR A 16 -0.04 -7.18 -8.86
CA THR A 16 0.41 -7.45 -10.23
C THR A 16 1.70 -6.68 -10.53
N ILE A 17 1.76 -5.39 -10.19
CA ILE A 17 2.96 -4.57 -10.41
C ILE A 17 4.16 -5.09 -9.63
N THR A 18 3.99 -5.47 -8.37
CA THR A 18 5.05 -6.04 -7.53
C THR A 18 5.55 -7.35 -8.12
N ARG A 19 4.64 -8.24 -8.54
CA ARG A 19 4.97 -9.51 -9.19
C ARG A 19 5.78 -9.29 -10.48
N GLU A 20 5.32 -8.41 -11.36
CA GLU A 20 6.06 -8.08 -12.60
C GLU A 20 7.43 -7.47 -12.32
N SER A 21 7.52 -6.59 -11.32
CA SER A 21 8.77 -5.92 -10.93
C SER A 21 9.78 -6.91 -10.35
N LEU A 22 9.34 -7.84 -9.50
CA LEU A 22 10.20 -8.91 -8.99
C LEU A 22 10.68 -9.84 -10.11
N ALA A 23 9.78 -10.25 -11.01
CA ALA A 23 10.14 -11.09 -12.15
C ALA A 23 11.15 -10.38 -13.07
N TYR A 24 11.01 -9.08 -13.28
CA TYR A 24 11.97 -8.27 -14.05
C TYR A 24 13.33 -8.21 -13.34
N ALA A 25 13.36 -7.91 -12.04
CA ALA A 25 14.60 -7.83 -11.27
C ALA A 25 15.38 -9.15 -11.28
N LEU A 26 14.69 -10.28 -11.10
CA LEU A 26 15.31 -11.62 -11.15
C LEU A 26 15.91 -11.90 -12.53
N ARG A 27 15.22 -11.54 -13.63
CA ARG A 27 15.76 -11.67 -14.99
C ARG A 27 16.99 -10.81 -15.22
N CYS A 28 16.97 -9.56 -14.77
CA CYS A 28 18.12 -8.65 -14.91
C CYS A 28 19.37 -9.16 -14.17
N LEU A 29 19.18 -9.88 -13.07
CA LEU A 29 20.26 -10.51 -12.30
C LEU A 29 20.64 -11.91 -12.80
N GLY A 30 19.95 -12.44 -13.83
CA GLY A 30 20.18 -13.80 -14.33
C GLY A 30 19.78 -14.90 -13.34
N LEU A 31 18.91 -14.60 -12.37
CA LEU A 31 18.49 -15.54 -11.33
C LEU A 31 17.29 -16.38 -11.79
N THR A 32 17.45 -17.70 -11.74
CA THR A 32 16.34 -18.65 -11.89
C THR A 32 15.59 -18.81 -10.58
N HIS A 33 14.30 -19.08 -10.66
CA HIS A 33 13.43 -19.30 -9.51
C HIS A 33 12.35 -20.31 -9.88
N ASP A 34 11.89 -21.08 -8.90
CA ASP A 34 10.67 -21.85 -9.01
C ASP A 34 9.45 -21.01 -8.56
N VAL A 35 8.26 -21.51 -8.87
CA VAL A 35 7.00 -20.85 -8.51
C VAL A 35 6.86 -20.72 -6.99
N ALA A 36 7.25 -21.75 -6.24
CA ALA A 36 7.12 -21.78 -4.78
C ALA A 36 7.98 -20.71 -4.08
N THR A 37 9.23 -20.52 -4.51
CA THR A 37 10.12 -19.49 -3.99
C THR A 37 9.62 -18.11 -4.35
N PHE A 38 9.18 -17.93 -5.59
CA PHE A 38 8.63 -16.65 -6.04
C PHE A 38 7.41 -16.26 -5.22
N ASP A 39 6.45 -17.17 -5.03
CA ASP A 39 5.25 -16.90 -4.25
C ASP A 39 5.56 -16.70 -2.76
N ARG A 40 6.57 -17.39 -2.21
CA ARG A 40 7.05 -17.16 -0.84
C ARG A 40 7.64 -15.75 -0.66
N ILE A 41 8.38 -15.25 -1.66
CA ILE A 41 8.89 -13.87 -1.64
C ILE A 41 7.72 -12.88 -1.74
N MET A 42 6.79 -13.12 -2.66
CA MET A 42 5.59 -12.28 -2.80
C MET A 42 4.75 -12.24 -1.51
N ALA A 43 4.61 -13.37 -0.82
CA ALA A 43 3.87 -13.44 0.45
C ALA A 43 4.47 -12.53 1.54
N LYS A 44 5.76 -12.20 1.48
CA LYS A 44 6.37 -11.26 2.45
C LYS A 44 5.81 -9.84 2.37
N TYR A 45 5.28 -9.42 1.22
CA TYR A 45 4.57 -8.13 1.13
C TYR A 45 3.30 -8.07 1.99
N LEU A 46 2.73 -9.21 2.37
CA LEU A 46 1.57 -9.28 3.27
C LEU A 46 1.97 -9.27 4.76
N HIS A 47 3.27 -9.38 5.05
CA HIS A 47 3.82 -9.53 6.40
C HIS A 47 5.05 -8.63 6.58
N LEU A 48 4.98 -7.40 6.07
CA LEU A 48 6.05 -6.43 6.29
C LEU A 48 6.08 -6.03 7.76
N ASP A 49 7.27 -6.06 8.34
CA ASP A 49 7.47 -5.61 9.71
C ASP A 49 7.24 -4.10 9.80
N LEU A 50 6.64 -3.67 10.92
CA LEU A 50 6.55 -2.26 11.24
C LEU A 50 7.93 -1.72 11.60
N TYR A 51 8.16 -0.44 11.32
CA TYR A 51 9.31 0.25 11.89
C TYR A 51 9.24 0.21 13.42
N PRO A 52 10.39 0.08 14.14
CA PRO A 52 10.41 -0.12 15.59
C PRO A 52 9.65 0.95 16.39
N ASP A 53 9.59 2.18 15.88
CA ASP A 53 8.96 3.34 16.48
C ASP A 53 7.51 3.58 16.02
N ALA A 54 7.02 2.86 15.00
CA ALA A 54 5.70 3.09 14.41
C ALA A 54 4.57 2.96 15.44
N ASN A 55 4.59 1.92 16.27
CA ASN A 55 3.56 1.69 17.29
C ASN A 55 3.56 2.77 18.38
N ALA A 56 4.75 3.19 18.83
CA ALA A 56 4.89 4.24 19.84
C ALA A 56 4.36 5.58 19.31
N THR A 57 4.72 5.93 18.08
CA THR A 57 4.27 7.15 17.41
C THR A 57 2.76 7.17 17.20
N LEU A 58 2.18 6.09 16.65
CA LEU A 58 0.73 6.01 16.46
C LEU A 58 -0.03 6.06 17.80
N THR A 59 0.53 5.47 18.85
CA THR A 59 -0.06 5.55 20.20
C THR A 59 -0.02 6.96 20.75
N ALA A 60 1.06 7.72 20.53
CA ALA A 60 1.17 9.12 20.95
C ALA A 60 0.20 10.04 20.20
N LEU A 61 -0.27 9.63 19.01
CA LEU A 61 -1.23 10.36 18.20
C LEU A 61 -2.71 10.00 18.50
N LYS A 62 -2.96 9.16 19.51
CA LYS A 62 -4.33 8.85 19.95
C LYS A 62 -5.12 10.13 20.26
N GLY A 63 -6.38 10.14 19.86
CA GLY A 63 -7.27 11.32 19.91
C GLY A 63 -7.35 12.08 18.58
N ARG A 64 -6.50 11.76 17.60
CA ARG A 64 -6.64 12.14 16.19
C ARG A 64 -7.19 10.96 15.39
N LYS A 65 -7.80 11.24 14.24
CA LYS A 65 -8.11 10.21 13.25
C LYS A 65 -6.81 9.71 12.62
N LEU A 66 -6.57 8.40 12.65
CA LEU A 66 -5.40 7.75 12.07
C LEU A 66 -5.82 6.90 10.89
N ALA A 67 -5.17 7.09 9.75
CA ALA A 67 -5.47 6.30 8.56
C ALA A 67 -4.21 6.03 7.75
N ILE A 68 -4.24 4.98 6.95
CA ILE A 68 -3.24 4.74 5.92
C ILE A 68 -3.87 4.97 4.54
N LEU A 69 -3.21 5.77 3.71
CA LEU A 69 -3.47 5.83 2.27
C LEU A 69 -2.29 5.16 1.57
N SER A 70 -2.52 4.06 0.84
CA SER A 70 -1.44 3.30 0.21
C SER A 70 -1.75 2.94 -1.24
N ASN A 71 -0.67 2.82 -2.02
CA ASN A 71 -0.73 2.29 -3.38
C ASN A 71 -1.08 0.79 -3.41
N GLY A 72 -0.93 0.09 -2.28
CA GLY A 72 -1.21 -1.34 -2.20
C GLY A 72 -2.64 -1.68 -2.59
N SER A 73 -2.84 -2.80 -3.30
CA SER A 73 -4.18 -3.27 -3.62
C SER A 73 -5.00 -3.54 -2.36
N SER A 74 -6.32 -3.46 -2.46
CA SER A 74 -7.22 -3.55 -1.30
C SER A 74 -6.94 -4.79 -0.45
N ASP A 75 -6.83 -5.98 -1.06
CA ASP A 75 -6.56 -7.23 -0.35
C ASP A 75 -5.18 -7.26 0.29
N MET A 76 -4.15 -6.80 -0.43
CA MET A 76 -2.77 -6.80 0.05
C MET A 76 -2.61 -5.87 1.26
N LEU A 77 -3.19 -4.67 1.17
CA LEU A 77 -3.13 -3.67 2.23
C LEU A 77 -3.92 -4.11 3.47
N ASN A 78 -5.14 -4.63 3.27
CA ASN A 78 -5.97 -5.12 4.37
C ASN A 78 -5.31 -6.30 5.09
N ALA A 79 -4.68 -7.23 4.35
CA ALA A 79 -3.92 -8.32 4.94
C ALA A 79 -2.73 -7.79 5.74
N LEU A 80 -1.95 -6.87 5.18
CA LEU A 80 -0.79 -6.28 5.86
C LEU A 80 -1.18 -5.56 7.16
N VAL A 81 -2.24 -4.75 7.13
CA VAL A 81 -2.73 -3.99 8.31
C VAL A 81 -3.20 -4.95 9.41
N ARG A 82 -3.91 -6.04 9.06
CA ARG A 82 -4.30 -7.07 10.03
C ARG A 82 -3.08 -7.83 10.59
N ASN A 83 -2.16 -8.23 9.73
CA ASN A 83 -0.99 -9.02 10.13
C ASN A 83 0.00 -8.23 11.01
N SER A 84 0.04 -6.91 10.84
CA SER A 84 0.84 -5.99 11.66
C SER A 84 0.14 -5.52 12.93
N GLY A 85 -1.17 -5.81 13.10
CA GLY A 85 -1.97 -5.34 14.23
C GLY A 85 -2.37 -3.87 14.17
N LEU A 86 -2.11 -3.19 13.05
CA LEU A 86 -2.49 -1.80 12.83
C LEU A 86 -4.00 -1.62 12.64
N ASP A 87 -4.73 -2.69 12.34
CA ASP A 87 -6.20 -2.71 12.26
C ASP A 87 -6.87 -2.26 13.57
N ARG A 88 -6.17 -2.40 14.70
CA ARG A 88 -6.64 -1.98 16.02
C ARG A 88 -6.32 -0.54 16.37
N VAL A 89 -5.53 0.13 15.55
CA VAL A 89 -4.98 1.48 15.80
C VAL A 89 -5.48 2.48 14.77
N LEU A 90 -5.65 2.06 13.52
CA LEU A 90 -6.11 2.89 12.41
C LEU A 90 -7.64 2.92 12.35
N ASP A 91 -8.21 4.12 12.19
CA ASP A 91 -9.63 4.34 11.92
C ASP A 91 -10.01 3.98 10.47
N ALA A 92 -9.05 4.07 9.53
CA ALA A 92 -9.28 3.69 8.13
C ALA A 92 -8.04 3.12 7.43
N THR A 93 -8.31 2.17 6.53
CA THR A 93 -7.33 1.62 5.59
C THR A 93 -7.79 1.92 4.17
N ILE A 94 -7.05 2.77 3.47
CA ILE A 94 -7.47 3.37 2.20
C ILE A 94 -6.51 2.93 1.10
N SER A 95 -7.00 2.11 0.18
CA SER A 95 -6.30 1.75 -1.04
C SER A 95 -6.71 2.70 -2.18
N ILE A 96 -5.73 3.12 -2.97
CA ILE A 96 -5.96 3.87 -4.22
C ILE A 96 -6.70 3.05 -5.30
N ASP A 97 -6.79 1.74 -5.13
CA ASP A 97 -7.37 0.80 -6.09
C ASP A 97 -8.81 1.20 -6.45
N ALA A 98 -9.53 1.77 -5.48
CA ALA A 98 -10.85 2.37 -5.66
C ALA A 98 -10.92 3.46 -6.75
N LYS A 99 -9.82 4.20 -6.98
CA LYS A 99 -9.73 5.22 -8.05
C LYS A 99 -8.94 4.73 -9.26
N ARG A 100 -8.29 3.56 -9.18
CA ARG A 100 -7.43 3.00 -10.23
C ARG A 100 -6.35 3.98 -10.72
N MET A 101 -5.84 4.81 -9.80
CA MET A 101 -4.83 5.84 -10.07
C MET A 101 -3.74 5.77 -9.00
N PHE A 102 -2.46 5.73 -9.41
CA PHE A 102 -1.37 5.75 -8.44
C PHE A 102 -1.02 7.15 -7.97
N LYS A 103 -0.56 7.28 -6.72
CA LYS A 103 0.13 8.49 -6.28
C LYS A 103 1.29 8.80 -7.23
N PRO A 104 1.57 10.08 -7.54
CA PRO A 104 1.05 11.28 -6.89
C PRO A 104 -0.20 11.91 -7.54
N HIS A 105 -1.01 11.15 -8.29
CA HIS A 105 -2.23 11.71 -8.89
C HIS A 105 -3.18 12.30 -7.82
N PRO A 106 -3.74 13.51 -8.01
CA PRO A 106 -4.57 14.19 -7.00
C PRO A 106 -5.77 13.34 -6.53
N ASP A 107 -6.44 12.62 -7.43
CA ASP A 107 -7.58 11.75 -7.08
C ASP A 107 -7.21 10.63 -6.09
N ALA A 108 -5.94 10.24 -6.00
CA ALA A 108 -5.51 9.29 -4.98
C ALA A 108 -5.71 9.86 -3.56
N TYR A 109 -5.61 11.18 -3.39
CA TYR A 109 -5.75 11.86 -2.10
C TYR A 109 -7.19 12.26 -1.78
N SER A 110 -8.08 12.41 -2.79
CA SER A 110 -9.51 12.68 -2.56
C SER A 110 -10.17 11.58 -1.71
N LEU A 111 -9.62 10.37 -1.79
CA LEU A 111 -10.05 9.22 -1.00
C LEU A 111 -9.96 9.44 0.53
N ILE A 112 -9.12 10.35 0.99
CA ILE A 112 -9.01 10.68 2.42
C ILE A 112 -10.30 11.36 2.89
N GLU A 113 -10.72 12.41 2.19
CA GLU A 113 -11.95 13.14 2.50
C GLU A 113 -13.18 12.24 2.32
N GLU A 114 -13.25 11.46 1.24
CA GLU A 114 -14.34 10.51 0.97
C GLU A 114 -14.50 9.45 2.08
N ARG A 115 -13.40 9.04 2.73
CA ARG A 115 -13.42 7.97 3.75
C ARG A 115 -13.50 8.47 5.18
N LEU A 116 -12.86 9.60 5.49
CA LEU A 116 -12.78 10.12 6.84
C LEU A 116 -13.71 11.31 7.10
N GLY A 117 -14.28 11.91 6.04
CA GLY A 117 -15.03 13.16 6.14
C GLY A 117 -14.18 14.33 6.66
N THR A 118 -12.86 14.27 6.46
CA THR A 118 -11.90 15.28 6.92
C THR A 118 -11.39 16.05 5.69
N PRO A 119 -11.58 17.38 5.63
CA PRO A 119 -11.16 18.17 4.48
C PRO A 119 -9.63 18.23 4.38
N PRO A 120 -9.05 18.43 3.18
CA PRO A 120 -7.59 18.43 3.00
C PRO A 120 -6.82 19.39 3.90
N ALA A 121 -7.42 20.52 4.28
CA ALA A 121 -6.82 21.51 5.18
C ALA A 121 -6.58 20.99 6.61
N ASP A 122 -7.33 19.97 7.03
CA ASP A 122 -7.26 19.36 8.36
C ASP A 122 -6.48 18.04 8.37
N VAL A 123 -5.84 17.67 7.24
CA VAL A 123 -5.06 16.44 7.09
C VAL A 123 -3.57 16.75 7.18
N LEU A 124 -2.89 16.05 8.08
CA LEU A 124 -1.43 15.95 8.06
C LEU A 124 -1.05 14.67 7.29
N PHE A 125 -0.33 14.82 6.18
CA PHE A 125 0.08 13.72 5.30
C PHE A 125 1.59 13.49 5.31
#